data_AF-A0A0B6YL24-F1
#
_entry.id   AF-A0A0B6YL24-F1
#
_cell.length_a   1.000
_cell.length_b   1.000
_cell.length_c   1.000
_cell.angle_alpha   90.00
_cell.angle_beta   90.00
_cell.angle_gamma   90.00
#
_symmetry.space_group_name_H-M   'P 1'
#
loop_
_entity.id
_entity.type
_entity.pdbx_description
1 polymer ?
#
loop_
_entity_poly.entity_id
_entity_poly.type
_entity_poly.pdbx_seq_one_letter_code
_entity_poly.pdbx_strand_id
1 'polypeptide(L)'
;LVILVVMLLWKPLPTDQYVFFIVPGVWGLADAVWQTQSSALIGVVFFDDQEAAFANLRLFVSLGKTMAYLYSGLLCENVKLYIACCLLVIAVVLSTIVEILIHNKQRPGYNNI
;
A
#
# COMPACT_ATOMS: atom_id res chain seq x y z
N LEU A 1 -9.30 0.55 -0.55
CA LEU A 1 -10.21 0.64 -1.73
C LEU A 1 -11.56 1.28 -1.39
N VAL A 2 -12.29 0.79 -0.38
CA VAL A 2 -13.62 1.33 0.00
C VAL A 2 -13.61 2.84 0.30
N ILE A 3 -12.61 3.35 1.01
CA ILE A 3 -12.50 4.79 1.36
C ILE A 3 -12.21 5.69 0.15
N LEU A 4 -11.47 5.18 -0.84
CA LEU A 4 -11.22 5.92 -2.08
C LEU A 4 -12.46 6.00 -2.96
N VAL A 5 -13.24 4.93 -3.02
CA VAL A 5 -14.53 4.92 -3.71
C VAL A 5 -15.51 5.87 -3.01
N VAL A 6 -15.49 5.93 -1.68
CA VAL A 6 -16.26 6.93 -0.91
C VAL A 6 -15.78 8.36 -1.22
N MET A 7 -14.48 8.63 -1.26
CA MET A 7 -13.95 9.95 -1.65
C MET A 7 -14.28 10.32 -3.11
N LEU A 8 -14.40 9.35 -4.02
CA LEU A 8 -14.70 9.58 -5.44
C LEU A 8 -16.19 9.82 -5.72
N LEU A 9 -17.07 9.24 -4.89
CA LEU A 9 -18.52 9.40 -5.00
C LEU A 9 -19.07 10.58 -4.20
N TRP A 10 -18.29 11.15 -3.28
CA TRP A 10 -18.78 12.17 -2.36
C TRP A 10 -18.50 13.60 -2.84
N LYS A 11 -19.57 14.35 -3.11
CA LYS A 11 -19.52 15.76 -3.51
C LYS A 11 -19.71 16.62 -2.23
N PRO A 12 -18.74 17.45 -1.83
CA PRO A 12 -18.79 18.12 -0.54
C PRO A 12 -19.96 19.10 -0.47
N LEU A 13 -20.93 18.83 0.40
CA LEU A 13 -21.92 19.80 0.86
C LEU A 13 -21.41 20.47 2.15
N PRO A 14 -21.60 21.78 2.35
CA PRO A 14 -21.05 22.54 3.47
C PRO A 14 -21.55 22.14 4.87
N THR A 15 -22.47 21.19 4.98
CA THR A 15 -23.06 20.71 6.25
C THR A 15 -22.31 19.52 6.86
N ASP A 16 -21.44 18.83 6.11
CA ASP A 16 -20.83 17.56 6.54
C ASP A 16 -19.35 17.67 6.98
N GLN A 17 -19.08 18.55 7.96
CA GLN A 17 -17.74 18.74 8.54
C GLN A 17 -17.12 17.44 9.11
N TYR A 18 -17.93 16.54 9.66
CA TYR A 18 -17.46 15.32 10.34
C TYR A 18 -16.74 14.35 9.39
N VAL A 19 -17.18 14.29 8.13
CA VAL A 19 -16.61 13.39 7.12
C VAL A 19 -15.16 13.78 6.80
N PHE A 20 -14.83 15.07 6.91
CA PHE A 20 -13.48 15.59 6.69
C PHE A 20 -12.46 15.10 7.73
N PHE A 21 -12.89 14.73 8.94
CA PHE A 21 -12.01 14.20 9.99
C PHE A 21 -11.96 12.67 9.98
N ILE A 22 -13.09 12.01 9.73
CA ILE A 22 -13.19 10.54 9.78
C ILE A 22 -12.44 9.92 8.61
N VAL A 23 -12.58 10.46 7.39
CA VAL A 23 -11.96 9.90 6.18
C VAL A 23 -10.42 9.82 6.29
N PRO A 24 -9.68 10.90 6.60
CA PRO A 24 -8.24 10.81 6.76
C PRO A 24 -7.83 10.00 7.99
N GLY A 25 -8.65 9.97 9.05
CA GLY A 25 -8.39 9.15 10.24
C GLY A 25 -8.41 7.65 9.93
N VAL A 26 -9.44 7.18 9.24
CA VAL A 26 -9.53 5.76 8.83
C VAL A 26 -8.50 5.45 7.74
N TRP A 27 -8.23 6.38 6.82
CA TRP A 27 -7.17 6.22 5.82
C TRP A 27 -5.79 6.05 6.47
N GLY A 28 -5.45 6.89 7.45
CA GLY A 28 -4.19 6.79 8.19
C GLY A 28 -4.07 5.49 8.99
N LEU A 29 -5.17 5.01 9.58
CA LEU A 29 -5.19 3.71 10.26
C LEU A 29 -4.91 2.56 9.28
N ALA A 30 -5.54 2.59 8.10
CA ALA A 30 -5.30 1.58 7.07
C ALA A 30 -3.84 1.61 6.56
N ASP A 31 -3.27 2.80 6.35
CA ASP A 31 -1.87 2.96 5.95
C ASP A 31 -0.90 2.43 7.01
N ALA A 32 -1.17 2.68 8.29
CA ALA A 32 -0.37 2.15 9.40
C ALA A 32 -0.38 0.61 9.43
N VAL A 33 -1.55 -0.01 9.32
CA VAL A 33 -1.68 -1.48 9.25
C VAL A 33 -0.91 -2.04 8.05
N TRP A 34 -1.05 -1.39 6.89
CA TRP A 34 -0.36 -1.79 5.66
C TRP A 34 1.16 -1.71 5.79
N GLN A 35 1.66 -0.65 6.42
CA GLN A 35 3.10 -0.45 6.64
C GLN A 35 3.70 -1.51 7.56
N THR A 36 2.98 -1.89 8.62
CA THR A 36 3.39 -2.97 9.53
C THR A 36 3.37 -4.33 8.82
N GLN A 37 2.29 -4.65 8.10
CA GLN A 37 2.15 -5.87 7.31
C GLN A 37 3.31 -6.05 6.32
N SER A 38 3.60 -5.02 5.51
CA SER A 38 4.65 -5.07 4.49
C SER A 38 6.04 -5.32 5.09
N SER A 39 6.30 -4.71 6.24
CA SER A 39 7.58 -4.84 6.95
C SER A 39 7.73 -6.22 7.58
N ALA A 40 6.66 -6.78 8.16
CA ALA A 40 6.64 -8.14 8.69
C ALA A 40 6.85 -9.20 7.60
N LEU A 41 6.20 -9.02 6.45
CA LEU A 41 6.29 -9.94 5.31
C LEU A 41 7.74 -10.05 4.80
N ILE A 42 8.43 -8.92 4.63
CA ILE A 42 9.83 -8.91 4.19
C ILE A 42 10.77 -9.53 5.23
N GLY A 43 10.49 -9.32 6.52
CA GLY A 43 11.23 -9.95 7.60
C GLY A 43 11.12 -11.49 7.61
N VAL A 44 9.96 -12.03 7.22
CA VAL A 44 9.71 -13.49 7.13
C VAL A 44 10.29 -14.10 5.84
N VAL A 45 10.25 -13.38 4.72
CA VAL A 45 10.75 -13.89 3.42
C VAL A 45 12.28 -14.01 3.39
N PHE A 46 13.00 -13.06 4.00
CA PHE A 46 14.46 -12.97 3.94
C PHE A 46 15.11 -13.09 5.32
N PHE A 47 14.94 -14.22 6.00
CA PHE A 47 15.51 -14.40 7.34
C PHE A 47 17.06 -14.33 7.37
N ASP A 48 17.72 -14.80 6.31
CA ASP A 48 19.20 -14.83 6.21
C ASP A 48 19.81 -13.46 5.86
N ASP A 49 19.15 -12.70 4.97
CA ASP A 49 19.64 -11.42 4.43
C ASP A 49 18.69 -10.25 4.75
N GLN A 50 18.21 -10.15 5.99
CA GLN A 50 17.23 -9.12 6.39
C GLN A 50 17.73 -7.69 6.11
N GLU A 51 19.00 -7.40 6.41
CA GLU A 51 19.54 -6.04 6.31
C GLU A 51 19.51 -5.50 4.87
N ALA A 52 19.90 -6.31 3.88
CA ALA A 52 19.90 -5.92 2.47
C ALA A 52 18.47 -5.79 1.93
N ALA A 53 17.57 -6.69 2.31
CA ALA A 53 16.17 -6.66 1.89
C ALA A 53 15.43 -5.43 2.45
N PHE A 54 15.63 -5.10 3.74
CA PHE A 54 15.06 -3.91 4.35
C PHE A 54 15.64 -2.61 3.79
N ALA A 55 16.96 -2.58 3.50
CA ALA A 55 17.59 -1.44 2.86
C ALA A 55 16.97 -1.16 1.48
N ASN A 56 16.85 -2.19 0.64
CA ASN A 56 16.23 -2.06 -0.69
C ASN A 56 14.76 -1.64 -0.59
N LEU A 57 13.97 -2.23 0.33
CA LEU A 57 12.58 -1.82 0.54
C LEU A 57 12.47 -0.34 0.90
N ARG A 58 13.28 0.12 1.86
CA ARG A 58 13.25 1.51 2.34
C ARG A 58 13.68 2.49 1.26
N LEU A 59 14.63 2.10 0.39
CA LEU A 59 14.97 2.87 -0.81
C LEU A 59 13.78 2.99 -1.75
N PHE A 60 13.12 1.89 -2.10
CA PHE A 60 11.93 1.93 -2.97
C PHE A 60 10.79 2.77 -2.40
N VAL A 61 10.49 2.64 -1.10
CA VAL A 61 9.46 3.45 -0.43
C VAL A 61 9.83 4.93 -0.47
N SER A 62 11.10 5.27 -0.25
CA SER A 62 11.58 6.65 -0.29
C SER A 62 11.51 7.23 -1.72
N LEU A 63 11.89 6.45 -2.73
CA LEU A 63 11.75 6.83 -4.14
C LEU A 63 10.30 7.10 -4.51
N GLY A 64 9.36 6.24 -4.08
CA GLY A 64 7.94 6.44 -4.31
C GLY A 64 7.42 7.76 -3.70
N LYS A 65 7.84 8.09 -2.48
CA LYS A 65 7.47 9.34 -1.80
C LYS A 65 8.07 10.57 -2.49
N THR A 66 9.33 10.50 -2.90
CA THR A 66 9.99 11.58 -3.66
C THR A 66 9.31 11.80 -5.01
N MET A 67 8.96 10.72 -5.70
CA MET A 67 8.24 10.78 -6.98
C MET A 67 6.85 11.40 -6.82
N ALA A 68 6.12 11.03 -5.77
CA ALA A 68 4.82 11.61 -5.44
C ALA A 68 4.91 13.11 -5.13
N TYR A 69 5.97 13.55 -4.44
CA TYR A 69 6.23 14.96 -4.18
C TYR A 69 6.51 15.75 -5.47
N LEU A 70 7.38 15.21 -6.35
CA LEU A 70 7.75 15.84 -7.61
C LEU A 70 6.54 16.07 -8.52
N TYR A 71 5.64 15.10 -8.57
CA TYR A 71 4.44 15.17 -9.38
C TYR A 71 3.31 16.02 -8.77
N SER A 72 3.43 16.44 -7.50
CA SER A 72 2.36 17.19 -6.81
C SER A 72 2.13 18.59 -7.38
N GLY A 73 3.12 19.21 -8.04
CA GLY A 73 3.00 20.56 -8.60
C GLY A 73 2.80 20.61 -10.12
N LEU A 74 2.93 19.48 -10.83
CA LEU A 74 2.97 19.42 -12.29
C LEU A 74 1.70 18.82 -12.92
N LEU A 75 0.90 18.07 -12.17
CA LEU A 75 -0.26 17.33 -12.68
C LEU A 75 -1.60 17.89 -12.19
N CYS A 76 -2.60 17.89 -13.08
CA CYS A 76 -4.00 18.16 -12.72
C CYS A 76 -4.52 17.18 -11.66
N GLU A 77 -5.40 17.66 -10.78
CA GLU A 77 -5.95 16.94 -9.61
C GLU A 77 -6.57 15.58 -9.96
N ASN A 78 -7.21 15.47 -11.14
CA ASN A 78 -7.80 14.22 -11.63
C ASN A 78 -6.77 13.12 -11.93
N VAL A 79 -5.58 13.48 -12.43
CA VAL A 79 -4.54 12.51 -12.78
C VAL A 79 -3.88 11.95 -11.51
N LYS A 80 -3.77 12.78 -10.47
CA LYS A 80 -3.24 12.38 -9.16
C LYS A 80 -4.08 11.27 -8.52
N LEU A 81 -5.41 11.35 -8.62
CA LEU A 81 -6.32 10.32 -8.14
C LEU A 81 -6.19 9.00 -8.93
N TYR A 82 -6.07 9.08 -10.25
CA TYR A 82 -5.92 7.88 -11.09
C TYR A 82 -4.60 7.14 -10.81
N ILE A 83 -3.50 7.88 -10.67
CA ILE A 83 -2.20 7.31 -10.28
C ILE A 83 -2.28 6.64 -8.91
N ALA A 84 -2.91 7.28 -7.92
CA ALA A 84 -3.08 6.71 -6.59
C ALA A 84 -3.89 5.40 -6.62
N CYS A 85 -4.98 5.35 -7.39
CA CYS A 85 -5.78 4.14 -7.59
C CYS A 85 -4.96 3.02 -8.22
N CYS A 86 -4.25 3.29 -9.32
CA CYS A 86 -3.41 2.29 -9.98
C CYS A 86 -2.32 1.75 -9.05
N LEU A 87 -1.67 2.64 -8.29
CA LEU A 87 -0.61 2.24 -7.35
C LEU A 87 -1.14 1.31 -6.25
N LEU A 88 -2.36 1.56 -5.76
CA LEU A 88 -2.98 0.70 -4.76
C LEU A 88 -3.42 -0.64 -5.30
N VAL A 89 -3.93 -0.69 -6.52
CA VAL A 89 -4.25 -1.98 -7.17
C VAL A 89 -2.97 -2.80 -7.31
N ILE A 90 -1.88 -2.20 -7.78
CA ILE A 90 -0.57 -2.87 -7.88
C ILE A 90 -0.10 -3.34 -6.50
N ALA A 91 -0.20 -2.50 -5.47
CA ALA A 91 0.22 -2.86 -4.10
C ALA A 91 -0.56 -4.05 -3.54
N VAL A 92 -1.88 -4.11 -3.76
CA VAL A 92 -2.73 -5.23 -3.35
C VAL A 92 -2.33 -6.50 -4.09
N VAL A 93 -2.21 -6.44 -5.42
CA VAL A 93 -1.82 -7.59 -6.25
C VAL A 93 -0.45 -8.14 -5.82
N LEU A 94 0.53 -7.26 -5.62
CA LEU A 94 1.87 -7.67 -5.21
C LEU A 94 1.86 -8.32 -3.83
N SER A 95 1.11 -7.77 -2.88
CA SER A 95 1.00 -8.35 -1.53
C SER A 95 0.33 -9.72 -1.55
N THR A 96 -0.75 -9.89 -2.33
CA THR A 96 -1.41 -11.18 -2.50
C THR A 96 -0.48 -12.21 -3.15
N ILE A 97 0.30 -11.82 -4.16
CA ILE A 97 1.28 -12.71 -4.80
C ILE A 97 2.34 -13.18 -3.78
N VAL A 98 2.87 -12.27 -2.97
CA VAL A 98 3.88 -12.62 -1.97
C VAL A 98 3.30 -13.54 -0.89
N GLU A 99 2.07 -13.27 -0.43
CA GLU A 99 1.39 -14.13 0.53
C GLU A 99 1.15 -15.54 -0.03
N ILE A 100 0.72 -15.67 -1.30
CA ILE A 100 0.56 -16.95 -1.98
C ILE A 100 1.92 -17.67 -2.13
N LEU A 101 2.98 -16.96 -2.50
CA LEU A 101 4.33 -17.52 -2.61
C LEU A 101 4.83 -18.07 -1.28
N ILE A 102 4.62 -17.33 -0.18
CA ILE A 102 4.98 -17.78 1.16
C ILE A 102 4.14 -18.99 1.57
N HIS A 103 2.82 -18.92 1.37
CA HIS A 103 1.92 -20.04 1.69
C HIS A 103 2.32 -21.32 0.93
N ASN A 104 2.70 -21.20 -0.34
CA ASN A 104 3.16 -22.32 -1.15
C ASN A 104 4.54 -22.84 -0.70
N LYS A 105 5.47 -21.95 -0.33
CA LYS A 105 6.80 -22.33 0.18
C LYS A 105 6.73 -22.99 1.56
N GLN A 106 5.73 -22.66 2.37
CA GLN A 106 5.41 -23.30 3.65
C GLN A 106 4.71 -24.67 3.52
N ARG A 107 4.46 -25.17 2.30
CA ARG A 107 4.09 -26.57 2.05
C ARG A 107 5.27 -27.45 1.58
N PRO A 108 6.30 -27.74 2.39
CA PRO A 108 7.32 -28.75 2.05
C PRO A 108 6.85 -30.17 2.43
N GLY A 109 5.63 -30.58 2.04
CA GLY A 109 5.00 -31.82 2.55
C GLY A 109 4.06 -32.57 1.62
N TYR A 110 4.10 -32.33 0.30
CA TYR A 110 3.39 -33.17 -0.69
C TYR A 110 4.20 -33.31 -1.98
N ASN A 111 5.49 -33.65 -1.86
CA ASN A 111 6.29 -34.10 -3.01
C ASN A 111 7.12 -35.36 -2.67
N ASN A 112 6.74 -36.06 -1.59
CA ASN A 112 7.31 -37.36 -1.18
C ASN A 112 6.18 -38.36 -0.81
N ILE A 113 5.15 -38.48 -1.65
CA ILE A 113 4.28 -39.66 -1.69
C ILE A 113 4.07 -40.06 -3.14
#